data_AF-A0A643C511-F1
#
_entry.id   AF-A0A643C511-F1
#
_cell.length_a   1.000
_cell.length_b   1.000
_cell.length_c   1.000
_cell.angle_alpha   90.00
_cell.angle_beta   90.00
_cell.angle_gamma   90.00
#
_symmetry.space_group_name_H-M   'P 1'
#
loop_
_entity.id
_entity.type
_entity.pdbx_description
1 polymer ?
#
loop_
_entity_poly.entity_id
_entity_poly.type
_entity_poly.pdbx_seq_one_letter_code
_entity_poly.pdbx_strand_id
1 'polypeptide(L)'
;MKAFGPSIHHCSQDLGFPPSMVSEAAFGESMKQNRAISNSAISKVISGASAGDYSDLTEMLLAAITVIKQSQVVSDECCCVLISPLKSFMALKPSPTVWVPAGALPGK
;
A
#
# COMPACT_ATOMS: atom_id res chain seq x y z
N MET A 1 2.41 -20.16 -31.25
CA MET A 1 3.40 -19.50 -30.38
C MET A 1 2.64 -18.54 -29.46
N LYS A 2 3.06 -18.45 -28.21
CA LYS A 2 2.26 -18.14 -27.01
C LYS A 2 1.67 -16.72 -27.01
N ALA A 3 0.38 -16.61 -26.69
CA ALA A 3 -0.29 -15.36 -26.38
C ALA A 3 0.14 -14.86 -25.00
N PHE A 4 0.61 -13.62 -24.93
CA PHE A 4 0.95 -12.95 -23.68
C PHE A 4 -0.31 -12.25 -23.17
N GLY A 5 -1.03 -12.91 -22.27
CA GLY A 5 -2.11 -12.28 -21.49
C GLY A 5 -1.53 -11.27 -20.51
N PRO A 6 -2.25 -10.18 -20.18
CA PRO A 6 -1.80 -9.24 -19.17
C PRO A 6 -1.86 -9.90 -17.78
N SER A 7 -0.71 -10.04 -17.14
CA SER A 7 -0.61 -10.30 -15.70
C SER A 7 -1.15 -9.10 -14.93
N ILE A 8 -2.43 -9.11 -14.58
CA ILE A 8 -2.97 -8.27 -13.51
C ILE A 8 -3.52 -9.20 -12.43
N HIS A 9 -2.68 -9.35 -11.41
CA HIS A 9 -2.95 -9.81 -10.05
C HIS A 9 -4.36 -10.35 -9.77
N HIS A 10 -4.44 -11.68 -9.74
CA HIS A 10 -5.50 -12.48 -9.17
C HIS A 10 -5.73 -12.13 -7.69
N CYS A 11 -6.79 -11.38 -7.40
CA CYS A 11 -7.38 -11.27 -6.07
C CYS A 11 -8.67 -12.08 -6.05
N SER A 12 -8.56 -13.41 -6.16
CA SER A 12 -9.68 -14.30 -5.87
C SER A 12 -9.40 -14.96 -4.53
N GLN A 13 -10.06 -14.47 -3.49
CA GLN A 13 -10.38 -15.29 -2.34
C GLN A 13 -11.90 -15.26 -2.19
N ASP A 14 -12.49 -16.26 -2.84
CA ASP A 14 -13.74 -16.93 -2.49
C ASP A 14 -13.92 -16.97 -0.96
N LEU A 15 -14.84 -16.17 -0.44
CA LEU A 15 -15.52 -16.41 0.84
C LEU A 15 -16.88 -15.73 0.73
N GLY A 16 -17.89 -16.52 0.40
CA GLY A 16 -19.30 -16.13 0.43
C GLY A 16 -19.71 -15.72 1.84
N PHE A 17 -19.59 -14.43 2.15
CA PHE A 17 -20.40 -13.81 3.17
C PHE A 17 -21.65 -13.27 2.48
N PRO A 18 -22.87 -13.54 3.00
CA PRO A 18 -24.05 -12.85 2.49
C PRO A 18 -23.75 -11.34 2.57
N PRO A 19 -24.13 -10.53 1.56
CA PRO A 19 -24.09 -9.06 1.68
C PRO A 19 -25.11 -8.65 2.74
N SER A 20 -24.75 -8.89 4.00
CA SER A 20 -25.54 -8.60 5.18
C SER A 20 -25.45 -7.10 5.41
N MET A 21 -26.28 -6.37 4.67
CA MET A 21 -26.90 -5.14 5.15
C MET A 21 -25.92 -4.07 5.68
N VAL A 22 -24.72 -3.99 5.12
CA VAL A 22 -23.93 -2.76 5.25
C VAL A 22 -24.66 -1.72 4.42
N SER A 23 -25.29 -0.77 5.10
CA SER A 23 -25.95 0.35 4.43
C SER A 23 -24.95 1.00 3.46
N GLU A 24 -25.37 1.29 2.24
CA GLU A 24 -24.52 1.89 1.19
C GLU A 24 -23.80 3.15 1.71
N ALA A 25 -24.44 3.87 2.63
CA ALA A 25 -23.86 4.98 3.39
C ALA A 25 -22.64 4.56 4.23
N ALA A 26 -22.75 3.52 5.05
CA ALA A 26 -21.67 3.03 5.92
C ALA A 26 -20.49 2.46 5.13
N PHE A 27 -20.77 1.81 3.99
CA PHE A 27 -19.74 1.39 3.03
C PHE A 27 -18.99 2.60 2.47
N GLY A 28 -19.72 3.59 1.97
CA GLY A 28 -19.16 4.82 1.40
C GLY A 28 -18.28 5.59 2.39
N GLU A 29 -18.70 5.67 3.65
CA GLU A 29 -17.94 6.28 4.74
C GLU A 29 -16.66 5.51 5.06
N SER A 30 -16.77 4.19 5.21
CA SER A 30 -15.61 3.30 5.43
C SER A 30 -14.57 3.43 4.31
N MET A 31 -15.03 3.46 3.06
CA MET A 31 -14.16 3.65 1.89
C MET A 31 -13.55 5.04 1.80
N LYS A 32 -14.31 6.08 2.15
CA LYS A 32 -13.79 7.46 2.21
C LYS A 32 -12.69 7.58 3.28
N GLN A 33 -12.89 6.95 4.44
CA GLN A 33 -11.89 6.89 5.50
C GLN A 33 -10.64 6.12 5.06
N ASN A 34 -10.79 4.94 4.46
CA ASN A 34 -9.67 4.14 3.96
C ASN A 34 -8.83 4.91 2.92
N ARG A 35 -9.48 5.64 2.01
CA ARG A 35 -8.81 6.53 1.06
C ARG A 35 -8.00 7.62 1.76
N ALA A 36 -8.58 8.27 2.78
CA ALA A 36 -7.89 9.31 3.53
C ALA A 36 -6.66 8.76 4.28
N ILE A 37 -6.79 7.59 4.91
CA ILE A 37 -5.70 6.91 5.62
C ILE A 37 -4.56 6.57 4.66
N SER A 38 -4.86 5.92 3.52
CA SER A 38 -3.83 5.61 2.52
C SER A 38 -3.14 6.87 2.00
N ASN A 39 -3.89 7.91 1.62
CA ASN A 39 -3.32 9.15 1.11
C ASN A 39 -2.43 9.85 2.14
N SER A 40 -2.86 9.86 3.40
CA SER A 40 -2.06 10.42 4.50
C SER A 40 -0.79 9.62 4.71
N ALA A 41 -0.87 8.29 4.78
CA ALA A 41 0.28 7.43 4.98
C ALA A 41 1.30 7.54 3.84
N ILE A 42 0.85 7.59 2.58
CA ILE A 42 1.71 7.80 1.41
C ILE A 42 2.41 9.15 1.47
N SER A 43 1.66 10.22 1.73
CA SER A 43 2.22 11.57 1.82
C SER A 43 3.28 11.66 2.92
N LYS A 44 2.97 11.11 4.11
CA LYS A 44 3.90 11.06 5.24
C LYS A 44 5.15 10.26 4.93
N VAL A 45 5.02 9.13 4.23
CA VAL A 45 6.18 8.34 3.80
C VAL A 45 7.04 9.07 2.79
N ILE A 46 6.46 9.76 1.82
CA ILE A 46 7.20 10.53 0.83
C ILE A 46 8.00 11.65 1.52
N SER A 47 7.35 12.37 2.45
CA SER A 47 8.01 13.44 3.22
C SER A 47 9.04 12.90 4.21
N GLY A 48 8.73 11.82 4.93
CA GLY A 48 9.58 11.22 5.96
C GLY A 48 10.73 10.40 5.40
N ALA A 49 10.62 9.88 4.17
CA ALA A 49 11.71 9.16 3.53
C ALA A 49 12.96 10.03 3.35
N SER A 50 12.80 11.36 3.28
CA SER A 50 13.93 12.30 3.26
C SER A 50 14.55 12.52 4.65
N ALA A 51 13.82 12.24 5.73
CA ALA A 51 14.30 12.35 7.11
C ALA A 51 15.06 11.09 7.56
N GLY A 52 14.82 9.95 6.90
CA GLY A 52 15.50 8.68 7.20
C GLY A 52 14.81 7.86 8.30
N ASP A 53 13.68 8.31 8.83
CA ASP A 53 12.90 7.64 9.90
C ASP A 53 12.05 6.47 9.37
N TYR A 54 12.66 5.58 8.59
CA TYR A 54 11.94 4.46 7.95
C TYR A 54 11.31 3.50 8.96
N SER A 55 11.81 3.41 10.20
CA SER A 55 11.26 2.51 11.23
C SER A 55 9.86 2.97 11.68
N ASP A 56 9.71 4.24 12.02
CA ASP A 56 8.43 4.86 12.40
C ASP A 56 7.45 4.85 11.22
N LEU A 57 7.95 5.19 10.03
CA LEU A 57 7.17 5.12 8.79
C LEU A 57 6.68 3.70 8.48
N THR A 58 7.50 2.67 8.75
CA THR A 58 7.10 1.28 8.53
C THR A 58 5.98 0.86 9.48
N GLU A 59 6.09 1.21 10.76
CA GLU A 59 5.05 0.93 11.75
C GLU A 59 3.74 1.63 11.40
N MET A 60 3.82 2.89 10.96
CA MET A 60 2.68 3.65 10.46
C MET A 60 2.03 3.00 9.23
N LEU A 61 2.82 2.56 8.25
CA LEU A 61 2.30 1.85 7.06
C LEU A 61 1.60 0.55 7.45
N LEU A 62 2.19 -0.22 8.38
CA LEU A 62 1.59 -1.44 8.92
C LEU A 62 0.27 -1.16 9.65
N ALA A 63 0.22 -0.09 10.45
CA ALA A 63 -0.98 0.35 11.13
C ALA A 63 -2.08 0.74 10.12
N ALA A 64 -1.74 1.54 9.10
CA ALA A 64 -2.67 1.93 8.04
C ALA A 64 -3.25 0.71 7.30
N ILE A 65 -2.41 -0.25 6.93
CA ILE A 65 -2.84 -1.51 6.29
C ILE A 65 -3.76 -2.30 7.23
N THR A 66 -3.43 -2.38 8.52
CA THR A 66 -4.25 -3.10 9.50
C THR A 66 -5.63 -2.47 9.65
N VAL A 67 -5.71 -1.14 9.73
CA VAL A 67 -6.99 -0.41 9.82
C VAL A 67 -7.84 -0.65 8.56
N ILE A 68 -7.24 -0.56 7.37
CA ILE A 68 -7.96 -0.81 6.11
C ILE A 68 -8.46 -2.26 6.04
N LYS A 69 -7.65 -3.23 6.49
CA LYS A 69 -8.02 -4.66 6.52
C LYS A 69 -9.07 -5.00 7.58
N GLN A 70 -9.14 -4.26 8.68
CA GLN A 70 -10.19 -4.42 9.69
C GLN A 70 -11.49 -3.73 9.32
N SER A 71 -11.47 -2.87 8.29
CA SER A 71 -12.66 -2.25 7.74
C SER A 71 -13.57 -3.33 7.13
N GLN A 72 -14.87 -3.21 7.35
CA GLN A 72 -15.88 -4.19 6.88
C GLN A 72 -15.96 -4.30 5.35
N VAL A 73 -15.28 -3.40 4.63
CA VAL A 73 -15.15 -3.36 3.18
C VAL A 73 -13.93 -4.11 2.63
N VAL A 74 -13.17 -4.81 3.48
CA VAL A 74 -11.92 -5.52 3.10
C VAL A 74 -12.09 -6.54 1.97
N SER A 75 -13.29 -7.12 1.83
CA SER A 75 -13.61 -8.10 0.78
C SER A 75 -13.75 -7.47 -0.61
N ASP A 76 -13.76 -6.14 -0.70
CA ASP A 76 -13.90 -5.41 -1.96
C ASP A 76 -12.53 -5.18 -2.62
N GLU A 77 -12.47 -5.34 -3.95
CA GLU A 77 -11.28 -5.11 -4.76
C GLU A 77 -10.70 -3.70 -4.56
N CYS A 78 -11.54 -2.72 -4.21
CA CYS A 78 -11.13 -1.36 -3.94
C CYS A 78 -10.23 -1.26 -2.68
N CYS A 79 -10.32 -2.17 -1.72
CA CYS A 79 -9.39 -2.19 -0.59
C CYS A 79 -8.00 -2.67 -1.00
N CYS A 80 -7.93 -3.62 -1.94
CA CYS A 80 -6.66 -4.15 -2.43
C CYS A 80 -5.84 -3.06 -3.15
N VAL A 81 -6.49 -2.17 -3.90
CA VAL A 81 -5.80 -1.05 -4.58
C VAL A 81 -5.26 0.01 -3.60
N LEU A 82 -5.88 0.16 -2.42
CA LEU A 82 -5.41 1.09 -1.38
C LEU A 82 -4.22 0.56 -0.59
N ILE A 83 -4.17 -0.75 -0.37
CA ILE A 83 -3.09 -1.44 0.37
C ILE A 83 -1.84 -1.62 -0.49
N SER A 84 -2.01 -1.85 -1.80
CA SER A 84 -0.92 -2.08 -2.76
C SER A 84 0.19 -1.01 -2.72
N PRO A 85 -0.11 0.31 -2.80
CA PRO A 85 0.93 1.34 -2.73
C PRO A 85 1.63 1.37 -1.37
N LEU A 86 0.91 1.14 -0.27
CA LEU A 86 1.50 1.08 1.09
C LEU A 86 2.54 -0.05 1.18
N LYS A 87 2.19 -1.25 0.67
CA LYS A 87 3.11 -2.39 0.60
C LYS A 87 4.28 -2.12 -0.33
N SER A 88 4.06 -1.41 -1.43
CA SER A 88 5.13 -1.05 -2.38
C SER A 88 6.23 -0.23 -1.71
N PHE A 89 5.85 0.77 -0.89
CA PHE A 89 6.82 1.54 -0.11
C PHE A 89 7.61 0.71 0.92
N MET A 90 6.96 -0.28 1.55
CA MET A 90 7.66 -1.20 2.46
C MET A 90 8.61 -2.15 1.72
N ALA A 91 8.24 -2.56 0.50
CA ALA A 91 9.04 -3.42 -0.35
C ALA A 91 10.22 -2.68 -0.98
N LEU A 92 10.09 -1.37 -1.19
CA LEU A 92 11.17 -0.42 -1.46
C LEU A 92 12.01 -0.19 -0.20
N LYS A 93 12.49 -1.25 0.45
CA LYS A 93 13.64 -1.13 1.35
C LYS A 93 14.78 -0.59 0.48
N PRO A 94 15.39 0.57 0.78
CA PRO A 94 16.62 0.94 0.13
C PRO A 94 17.63 -0.16 0.47
N SER A 95 17.98 -0.98 -0.51
CA SER A 95 19.18 -1.79 -0.40
C SER A 95 20.31 -0.80 -0.09
N PRO A 96 21.14 -1.03 0.95
CA PRO A 96 22.24 -0.13 1.33
C PRO A 96 23.33 0.01 0.24
N THR A 97 23.11 -0.52 -0.97
CA THR A 97 24.11 -0.66 -2.03
C THR A 97 23.92 0.32 -3.20
N VAL A 98 22.86 1.13 -3.23
CA VAL A 98 22.62 2.13 -4.32
C VAL A 98 22.38 3.53 -3.74
N TRP A 99 23.33 4.02 -2.95
CA TRP A 99 23.63 5.44 -2.93
C TRP A 99 25.13 5.57 -3.13
N VAL A 100 25.59 5.35 -4.36
CA VAL A 100 26.90 5.84 -4.78
C VAL A 100 26.62 7.26 -5.28
N PRO A 101 27.01 8.33 -4.56
CA PRO A 101 26.95 9.65 -5.15
C PRO A 101 27.84 9.60 -6.40
N ALA A 102 27.24 9.93 -7.56
CA ALA A 102 27.95 10.05 -8.83
C ALA A 102 29.01 11.15 -8.68
N GLY A 103 30.21 10.77 -8.24
CA GLY A 103 31.29 11.71 -7.91
C GLY A 103 32.59 11.08 -7.45
N ALA A 104 32.63 9.80 -7.10
CA ALA A 104 33.88 9.10 -6.77
C ALA A 104 34.42 8.31 -7.97
N LEU A 105 35.02 9.01 -8.93
CA LEU A 105 35.99 8.40 -9.84
C LEU A 105 37.32 8.26 -9.08
N PRO A 106 37.85 7.04 -8.88
CA PRO A 106 39.22 6.88 -8.41
C PRO A 106 40.17 7.29 -9.54
N GLY A 107 41.05 8.24 -9.24
CA GLY A 107 42.07 8.72 -10.15
C GLY A 107 42.87 7.59 -10.80
N LYS A 108 43.14 7.76 -12.09
CA LYS A 108 44.21 7.09 -12.81
C LYS A 108 45.02 8.17 -13.50
#